data_AF-A0A5C9EZM1-F1
#
_entry.id   AF-A0A5C9EZM1-F1
#
_cell.length_a   1.000
_cell.length_b   1.000
_cell.length_c   1.000
_cell.angle_alpha   90.00
_cell.angle_beta   90.00
_cell.angle_gamma   90.00
#
_symmetry.space_group_name_H-M   'P 1'
#
loop_
_entity.id
_entity.type
_entity.pdbx_description
1 polymer ?
#
loop_
_entity_poly.entity_id
_entity_poly.type
_entity_poly.pdbx_seq_one_letter_code
_entity_poly.pdbx_strand_id
1 'polypeptide(L)'
;MSYPKTSKVRSKKKDKVEVQFLAEKLELILDREKCTGCCVCVRVCPKQAFVKATPEGPKTFFGKQVIYKRQYAYIPFIHDPNTCVFCGLCTYCCPFDALRLKKDGKIIPPEEIKLVELKAVPKLKYEEVNLKNGKKAKVYTKGTLSIDSSKCNTGCTNCSDICPTGAIKITPDITREETSFEKNVKMEIIQSKCIYCGACHSICPTSALKLTIDEVHYSGEYNSPFWDDTVKKIKLQNNTSE
;
A
#
# COMPACT_ATOMS: atom_id res chain seq x y z
N MET A 1 12.79 -35.48 8.36
CA MET A 1 11.89 -34.46 7.77
C MET A 1 12.68 -33.18 7.60
N SER A 2 12.74 -32.61 6.40
CA SER A 2 13.50 -31.37 6.16
C SER A 2 12.76 -30.17 6.74
N TYR A 3 13.52 -29.28 7.41
CA TYR A 3 13.08 -27.98 7.92
C TYR A 3 13.93 -26.89 7.26
N PRO A 4 13.39 -25.66 7.08
CA PRO A 4 12.06 -25.23 7.46
C PRO A 4 10.95 -25.73 6.53
N LYS A 5 9.72 -25.86 7.04
CA LYS A 5 8.52 -26.13 6.24
C LYS A 5 7.76 -24.83 6.05
N THR A 6 7.47 -24.46 4.81
CA THR A 6 6.67 -23.27 4.50
C THR A 6 5.28 -23.64 4.02
N SER A 7 4.27 -22.85 4.39
CA SER A 7 2.93 -22.97 3.84
C SER A 7 2.34 -21.59 3.53
N LYS A 8 1.37 -21.56 2.62
CA LYS A 8 0.66 -20.36 2.21
C LYS A 8 -0.81 -20.69 1.97
N VAL A 9 -1.68 -19.85 2.52
CA VAL A 9 -3.13 -19.95 2.36
C VAL A 9 -3.66 -18.63 1.85
N ARG A 10 -4.42 -18.67 0.75
CA ARG A 10 -5.10 -17.51 0.18
C ARG A 10 -6.60 -17.73 0.27
N SER A 11 -7.31 -16.82 0.94
CA SER A 11 -8.77 -16.87 1.07
C SER A 11 -9.40 -15.55 0.64
N LYS A 12 -10.73 -15.49 0.58
CA LYS A 12 -11.47 -14.24 0.29
C LYS A 12 -11.19 -13.14 1.32
N LYS A 13 -10.95 -13.50 2.59
CA LYS A 13 -10.81 -12.55 3.72
C LYS A 13 -9.38 -12.33 4.17
N LYS A 14 -8.52 -13.33 4.05
CA LYS A 14 -7.15 -13.28 4.60
C LYS A 14 -6.15 -14.00 3.69
N ASP A 15 -4.95 -13.45 3.61
CA ASP A 15 -3.79 -14.10 3.02
C ASP A 15 -2.81 -14.42 4.16
N LYS A 16 -2.40 -15.68 4.29
CA LYS A 16 -1.50 -16.15 5.36
C LYS A 16 -0.28 -16.83 4.73
N VAL A 17 0.89 -16.50 5.25
CA VAL A 17 2.14 -17.21 5.00
C VAL A 17 2.71 -17.68 6.32
N GLU A 18 3.27 -18.87 6.34
CA GLU A 18 3.76 -19.54 7.53
C GLU A 18 5.08 -20.23 7.24
N VAL A 19 5.99 -20.17 8.21
CA VAL A 19 7.20 -20.98 8.26
C VAL A 19 7.27 -21.70 9.59
N GLN A 20 7.54 -23.00 9.53
CA GLN A 20 7.78 -23.86 10.68
C GLN A 20 9.26 -24.22 10.68
N PHE A 21 9.99 -23.76 11.68
CA PHE A 21 11.32 -24.24 12.03
C PHE A 21 11.22 -25.41 13.00
N LEU A 22 12.37 -25.95 13.44
CA LEU A 22 12.38 -27.03 14.42
C LEU A 22 11.82 -26.58 15.78
N ALA A 23 12.18 -25.38 16.23
CA ALA A 23 11.86 -24.87 17.57
C ALA A 23 10.75 -23.81 17.59
N GLU A 24 10.47 -23.15 16.47
CA GLU A 24 9.52 -22.04 16.44
C GLU A 24 8.71 -22.00 15.15
N LYS A 25 7.53 -21.38 15.24
CA LYS A 25 6.60 -21.18 14.14
C LYS A 25 6.29 -19.71 13.95
N LEU A 26 6.47 -19.18 12.75
CA LEU A 26 6.13 -17.80 12.42
C LEU A 26 5.00 -17.76 11.38
N GLU A 27 4.05 -16.85 11.58
CA GLU A 27 2.94 -16.63 10.65
C GLU A 27 2.79 -15.14 10.36
N LEU A 28 2.67 -14.78 9.08
CA LEU A 28 2.29 -13.43 8.65
C LEU A 28 0.91 -13.48 8.03
N ILE A 29 -0.01 -12.67 8.54
CA ILE A 29 -1.42 -12.64 8.14
C ILE A 29 -1.76 -11.25 7.63
N LEU A 30 -2.23 -11.16 6.40
CA LEU A 30 -2.84 -9.97 5.81
C LEU A 30 -4.36 -10.11 5.85
N ASP A 31 -5.02 -9.14 6.47
CA ASP A 31 -6.47 -8.96 6.47
C ASP A 31 -6.90 -8.17 5.23
N ARG A 32 -7.59 -8.83 4.31
CA ARG A 32 -8.02 -8.26 3.02
C ARG A 32 -9.16 -7.26 3.19
N GLU A 33 -9.92 -7.33 4.27
CA GLU A 33 -11.01 -6.39 4.56
C GLU A 33 -10.47 -5.10 5.17
N LYS A 34 -9.32 -5.13 5.84
CA LYS A 34 -8.61 -3.93 6.34
C LYS A 34 -7.65 -3.33 5.32
N CYS A 35 -7.08 -4.14 4.43
CA CYS A 35 -6.11 -3.68 3.44
C CYS A 35 -6.76 -2.76 2.39
N THR A 36 -6.24 -1.54 2.25
CA THR A 36 -6.68 -0.57 1.24
C THR A 36 -5.91 -0.63 -0.07
N GLY A 37 -4.94 -1.53 -0.21
CA GLY A 37 -4.07 -1.59 -1.38
C GLY A 37 -3.05 -0.44 -1.47
N CYS A 38 -2.75 0.25 -0.36
CA CYS A 38 -1.76 1.33 -0.31
C CYS A 38 -0.31 0.92 -0.66
N CYS A 39 -0.02 -0.38 -0.63
CA CYS A 39 1.26 -0.98 -1.01
C CYS A 39 2.48 -0.50 -0.21
N VAL A 40 2.32 0.08 0.99
CA VAL A 40 3.45 0.40 1.89
C VAL A 40 4.30 -0.84 2.16
N CYS A 41 3.67 -1.99 2.43
CA CYS A 41 4.35 -3.28 2.65
C CYS A 41 5.19 -3.73 1.46
N VAL A 42 4.78 -3.43 0.22
CA VAL A 42 5.56 -3.72 -0.99
C VAL A 42 6.81 -2.84 -1.02
N ARG A 43 6.68 -1.54 -0.71
CA ARG A 43 7.78 -0.58 -0.73
C ARG A 43 8.82 -0.86 0.35
N VAL A 44 8.38 -1.10 1.58
CA VAL A 44 9.29 -1.22 2.74
C VAL A 44 9.93 -2.60 2.88
N CYS A 45 9.42 -3.64 2.20
CA CYS A 45 9.95 -4.99 2.37
C CYS A 45 11.40 -5.09 1.85
N PRO A 46 12.40 -5.38 2.71
CA PRO A 46 13.80 -5.43 2.30
C PRO A 46 14.09 -6.61 1.35
N LYS A 47 13.35 -7.70 1.50
CA LYS A 47 13.44 -8.90 0.64
C LYS A 47 12.50 -8.87 -0.56
N GLN A 48 11.71 -7.80 -0.73
CA GLN A 48 10.71 -7.69 -1.80
C GLN A 48 9.76 -8.91 -1.88
N ALA A 49 9.44 -9.52 -0.73
CA ALA A 49 8.60 -10.72 -0.67
C ALA A 49 7.16 -10.46 -1.13
N PHE A 50 6.68 -9.22 -0.97
CA PHE A 50 5.37 -8.81 -1.44
C PHE A 50 5.39 -8.47 -2.92
N VAL A 51 4.44 -9.03 -3.64
CA VAL A 51 4.06 -8.61 -4.98
C VAL A 51 2.69 -7.95 -4.94
N LYS A 52 2.43 -7.05 -5.89
CA LYS A 52 1.09 -6.52 -6.16
C LYS A 52 0.72 -6.87 -7.60
N ALA A 53 -0.56 -7.16 -7.85
CA ALA A 53 -1.02 -7.18 -9.22
C ALA A 53 -1.10 -5.72 -9.69
N THR A 54 -0.51 -5.43 -10.84
CA THR A 54 -0.67 -4.14 -11.50
C THR A 54 -2.05 -4.10 -12.15
N PRO A 55 -2.76 -2.97 -12.10
CA PRO A 55 -3.92 -2.78 -12.97
C PRO A 55 -3.49 -3.06 -14.41
N GLU A 56 -4.30 -3.81 -15.16
CA GLU A 56 -4.10 -3.81 -16.61
C GLU A 56 -4.33 -2.38 -17.07
N GLY A 57 -3.31 -1.79 -17.71
CA GLY A 57 -3.39 -0.46 -18.29
C GLY A 57 -4.49 -0.38 -19.34
N PRO A 58 -4.84 0.83 -19.82
CA PRO A 58 -5.74 0.93 -20.96
C PRO A 58 -5.17 0.10 -22.13
N LYS A 59 -5.95 -0.87 -22.63
CA LYS A 59 -5.59 -1.57 -23.86
C LYS A 59 -6.06 -0.74 -25.04
N THR A 60 -5.18 -0.57 -26.03
CA THR A 60 -5.56 0.05 -27.30
C THR A 60 -6.37 -0.95 -28.11
N PHE A 61 -7.67 -0.71 -28.24
CA PHE A 61 -8.57 -1.47 -29.09
C PHE A 61 -9.09 -0.54 -30.18
N PHE A 62 -8.78 -0.83 -31.45
CA PHE A 62 -9.07 0.06 -32.59
C PHE A 62 -8.63 1.52 -32.40
N GLY A 63 -7.41 1.74 -31.91
CA GLY A 63 -6.86 3.08 -31.66
C GLY A 63 -7.42 3.79 -30.42
N LYS A 64 -8.25 3.13 -29.60
CA LYS A 64 -8.91 3.71 -28.43
C LYS A 64 -8.50 3.02 -27.13
N GLN A 65 -8.34 3.79 -26.06
CA GLN A 65 -7.94 3.28 -24.75
C GLN A 65 -9.14 2.70 -23.98
N VAL A 66 -9.13 1.39 -23.70
CA VAL A 66 -10.16 0.69 -22.92
C VAL A 66 -9.59 0.27 -21.57
N ILE A 67 -10.21 0.71 -20.47
CA ILE A 67 -9.81 0.30 -19.10
C ILE A 67 -10.75 -0.77 -18.55
N TYR A 68 -10.16 -1.83 -18.01
CA TYR A 68 -10.90 -2.83 -17.23
C TYR A 68 -11.10 -2.35 -15.79
N LYS A 69 -12.35 -2.19 -15.37
CA LYS A 69 -12.72 -2.10 -13.94
C LYS A 69 -12.43 -3.44 -13.26
N ARG A 70 -11.19 -3.73 -12.88
CA ARG A 70 -10.93 -4.80 -11.91
C ARG A 70 -10.97 -4.19 -10.52
N GLN A 71 -11.94 -4.59 -9.70
CA GLN A 71 -12.08 -4.13 -8.31
C GLN A 71 -11.15 -4.86 -7.31
N TYR A 72 -10.65 -6.06 -7.65
CA TYR A 72 -10.09 -6.99 -6.66
C TYR A 72 -8.57 -7.25 -6.74
N ALA A 73 -7.84 -6.56 -7.62
CA ALA A 73 -6.46 -6.94 -7.99
C ALA A 73 -5.32 -6.24 -7.21
N TYR A 74 -5.59 -5.43 -6.19
CA TYR A 74 -4.57 -4.48 -5.64
C TYR A 74 -4.16 -4.76 -4.20
N ILE A 75 -4.63 -5.88 -3.65
CA ILE A 75 -4.18 -6.34 -2.35
C ILE A 75 -2.82 -7.02 -2.55
N PRO A 76 -1.74 -6.52 -1.93
CA PRO A 76 -0.43 -7.14 -2.04
C PRO A 76 -0.44 -8.50 -1.35
N PHE A 77 0.35 -9.44 -1.87
CA PHE A 77 0.47 -10.78 -1.33
C PHE A 77 1.91 -11.26 -1.47
N ILE A 78 2.32 -12.21 -0.64
CA ILE A 78 3.63 -12.85 -0.78
C ILE A 78 3.52 -13.96 -1.81
N HIS A 79 4.27 -13.88 -2.92
CA HIS A 79 4.22 -14.90 -3.97
C HIS A 79 4.87 -16.21 -3.48
N ASP A 80 6.15 -16.14 -3.10
CA ASP A 80 6.94 -17.23 -2.57
C ASP A 80 7.12 -17.09 -1.04
N PRO A 81 6.65 -18.06 -0.24
CA PRO A 81 6.78 -18.00 1.21
C PRO A 81 8.23 -18.07 1.70
N ASN A 82 9.18 -18.59 0.91
CA ASN A 82 10.60 -18.67 1.28
C ASN A 82 11.33 -17.31 1.22
N THR A 83 10.78 -16.35 0.47
CA THR A 83 11.36 -15.01 0.36
C THR A 83 11.12 -14.16 1.62
N CYS A 84 10.03 -14.42 2.35
CA CYS A 84 9.68 -13.70 3.57
C CYS A 84 10.53 -14.17 4.76
N VAL A 85 11.23 -13.24 5.39
CA VAL A 85 12.03 -13.51 6.60
C VAL A 85 11.31 -13.14 7.91
N PHE A 86 10.00 -12.83 7.82
CA PHE A 86 9.13 -12.58 8.98
C PHE A 86 9.63 -11.47 9.94
N CYS A 87 10.37 -10.47 9.42
CA CYS A 87 10.95 -9.39 10.24
C CYS A 87 9.93 -8.42 10.85
N GLY A 88 8.67 -8.44 10.40
CA GLY A 88 7.60 -7.61 10.95
C GLY A 88 7.56 -6.16 10.47
N LEU A 89 8.50 -5.69 9.65
CA LEU A 89 8.51 -4.29 9.17
C LEU A 89 7.21 -3.88 8.45
N CYS A 90 6.62 -4.81 7.68
CA CYS A 90 5.35 -4.56 6.99
C CYS A 90 4.16 -4.41 7.95
N THR A 91 4.20 -5.07 9.12
CA THR A 91 3.23 -4.88 10.21
C THR A 91 3.45 -3.53 10.87
N TYR A 92 4.71 -3.20 11.17
CA TYR A 92 5.11 -1.95 11.81
C TYR A 92 4.69 -0.71 11.01
N CYS A 93 4.98 -0.70 9.71
CA CYS A 93 4.67 0.42 8.82
C CYS A 93 3.24 0.36 8.23
N CYS A 94 2.34 -0.53 8.67
CA CYS A 94 1.01 -0.60 8.07
C CYS A 94 0.10 0.52 8.62
N PRO A 95 -0.30 1.53 7.83
CA PRO A 95 -1.17 2.60 8.35
C PRO A 95 -2.59 2.11 8.65
N PHE A 96 -3.04 1.03 8.02
CA PHE A 96 -4.40 0.49 8.17
C PHE A 96 -4.49 -0.70 9.11
N ASP A 97 -3.37 -1.03 9.78
CA ASP A 97 -3.33 -2.11 10.76
C ASP A 97 -3.86 -3.46 10.19
N ALA A 98 -3.53 -3.73 8.92
CA ALA A 98 -4.03 -4.84 8.13
C ALA A 98 -3.11 -6.08 8.15
N LEU A 99 -1.90 -5.95 8.70
CA LEU A 99 -0.90 -7.03 8.76
C LEU A 99 -0.62 -7.43 10.21
N ARG A 100 -0.51 -8.73 10.48
CA ARG A 100 -0.18 -9.28 11.80
C ARG A 100 0.94 -10.29 11.68
N LEU A 101 1.96 -10.16 12.52
CA LEU A 101 2.97 -11.17 12.72
C LEU A 101 2.57 -12.01 13.94
N LYS A 102 2.71 -13.33 13.83
CA LYS A 102 2.54 -14.26 14.94
C LYS A 102 3.79 -15.09 15.14
N LYS A 103 4.04 -15.44 16.40
CA LYS A 103 5.01 -16.44 16.81
C LYS A 103 4.31 -17.46 17.70
N ASP A 104 4.44 -18.74 17.35
CA ASP A 104 3.85 -19.86 18.09
C ASP A 104 2.35 -19.67 18.40
N GLY A 105 1.62 -19.18 17.39
CA GLY A 105 0.17 -18.93 17.47
C GLY A 105 -0.24 -17.59 18.12
N LYS A 106 0.65 -16.95 18.87
CA LYS A 106 0.41 -15.65 19.55
C LYS A 106 0.72 -14.48 18.61
N ILE A 107 -0.13 -13.45 18.63
CA ILE A 107 0.10 -12.22 17.87
C ILE A 107 1.20 -11.42 18.55
N ILE A 108 2.21 -11.01 17.77
CA ILE A 108 3.24 -10.09 18.21
C ILE A 108 2.72 -8.67 17.97
N PRO A 109 2.49 -7.85 19.02
CA PRO A 109 2.13 -6.47 18.84
C PRO A 109 3.30 -5.68 18.22
N PRO A 110 3.04 -4.57 17.49
CA PRO A 110 4.08 -3.81 16.81
C PRO A 110 5.28 -3.42 17.69
N GLU A 111 5.04 -3.16 18.98
CA GLU A 111 6.03 -2.74 19.96
C GLU A 111 7.00 -3.86 20.38
N GLU A 112 6.57 -5.13 20.26
CA GLU A 112 7.35 -6.32 20.60
C GLU A 112 7.97 -6.98 19.36
N ILE A 113 7.85 -6.35 18.18
CA ILE A 113 8.55 -6.84 16.98
C ILE A 113 10.05 -6.75 17.23
N LYS A 114 10.80 -7.80 16.85
CA LYS A 114 12.24 -7.89 17.10
C LYS A 114 13.04 -6.68 16.60
N LEU A 115 12.63 -6.08 15.49
CA LEU A 115 13.23 -4.84 14.96
C LEU A 115 13.07 -3.64 15.92
N VAL A 116 11.93 -3.54 16.61
CA VAL A 116 11.67 -2.49 17.60
C VAL A 116 12.46 -2.76 18.88
N GLU A 117 12.45 -4.01 19.37
CA GLU A 117 13.24 -4.42 20.54
C GLU A 117 14.73 -4.12 20.38
N LEU A 118 15.28 -4.42 19.20
CA LEU A 118 16.69 -4.20 18.87
C LEU A 118 17.02 -2.72 18.57
N LYS A 119 16.03 -1.82 18.64
CA LYS A 119 16.16 -0.40 18.23
C LYS A 119 16.63 -0.21 16.78
N ALA A 120 16.35 -1.19 15.90
CA ALA A 120 16.66 -1.10 14.48
C ALA A 120 15.70 -0.16 13.73
N VAL A 121 14.53 0.11 14.31
CA VAL A 121 13.58 1.13 13.85
C VAL A 121 13.19 2.04 15.02
N PRO A 122 13.03 3.36 14.81
CA PRO A 122 12.58 4.30 15.84
C PRO A 122 11.07 4.20 16.03
N LYS A 123 10.54 4.81 17.10
CA LYS A 123 9.10 4.86 17.37
C LYS A 123 8.38 5.79 16.39
N LEU A 124 7.47 5.25 15.59
CA LEU A 124 6.63 6.02 14.68
C LEU A 124 5.71 6.98 15.46
N LYS A 125 5.70 8.24 15.05
CA LYS A 125 4.76 9.25 15.51
C LYS A 125 3.62 9.31 14.50
N TYR A 126 2.39 9.11 14.95
CA TYR A 126 1.23 9.15 14.07
C TYR A 126 0.02 9.77 14.76
N GLU A 127 -0.84 10.35 13.93
CA GLU A 127 -2.20 10.74 14.30
C GLU A 127 -3.19 9.67 13.79
N GLU A 128 -4.30 9.49 14.50
CA GLU A 128 -5.37 8.59 14.05
C GLU A 128 -6.45 9.36 13.31
N VAL A 129 -6.77 8.92 12.09
CA VAL A 129 -7.84 9.48 11.28
C VAL A 129 -8.93 8.44 11.05
N ASN A 130 -10.19 8.85 11.18
CA ASN A 130 -11.35 8.01 10.89
C ASN A 130 -11.58 7.91 9.37
N LEU A 131 -11.80 6.69 8.91
CA LEU A 131 -12.08 6.37 7.51
C LEU A 131 -13.59 6.30 7.26
N LYS A 132 -13.98 6.33 5.98
CA LYS A 132 -15.40 6.22 5.55
C LYS A 132 -16.11 4.98 6.11
N ASN A 133 -15.39 3.90 6.33
CA ASN A 133 -15.94 2.61 6.79
C ASN A 133 -15.89 2.45 8.33
N GLY A 134 -15.65 3.53 9.08
CA GLY A 134 -15.56 3.51 10.55
C GLY A 134 -14.25 2.93 11.10
N LYS A 135 -13.34 2.43 10.26
CA LYS A 135 -12.00 2.02 10.69
C LYS A 135 -11.10 3.24 10.88
N LYS A 136 -9.97 3.04 11.54
CA LYS A 136 -8.94 4.08 11.74
C LYS A 136 -7.72 3.82 10.88
N ALA A 137 -7.02 4.88 10.51
CA ALA A 137 -5.70 4.83 9.90
C ALA A 137 -4.70 5.66 10.71
N LYS A 138 -3.47 5.14 10.82
CA LYS A 138 -2.31 5.83 11.38
C LYS A 138 -1.68 6.69 10.30
N VAL A 139 -1.56 7.98 10.56
CA VAL A 139 -0.95 8.96 9.66
C VAL A 139 0.39 9.40 10.24
N TYR A 140 1.47 8.87 9.69
CA TYR A 140 2.86 9.19 10.06
C TYR A 140 3.64 9.80 8.88
N THR A 141 2.95 10.17 7.79
CA THR A 141 3.58 10.69 6.58
C THR A 141 2.92 12.00 6.18
N LYS A 142 3.72 12.95 5.69
CA LYS A 142 3.26 14.19 5.09
C LYS A 142 3.80 14.30 3.68
N GLY A 143 3.00 14.85 2.77
CA GLY A 143 3.34 14.88 1.36
C GLY A 143 2.41 15.72 0.52
N THR A 144 2.47 15.51 -0.79
CA THR A 144 1.62 16.17 -1.78
C THR A 144 1.07 15.16 -2.78
N LEU A 145 -0.18 15.33 -3.18
CA LEU A 145 -0.82 14.51 -4.22
C LEU A 145 -1.31 15.44 -5.33
N SER A 146 -0.85 15.18 -6.55
CA SER A 146 -1.27 15.90 -7.76
C SER A 146 -1.69 14.93 -8.86
N ILE A 147 -2.41 15.45 -9.85
CA ILE A 147 -2.90 14.70 -11.00
C ILE A 147 -2.34 15.29 -12.30
N ASP A 148 -1.92 14.41 -13.20
CA ASP A 148 -1.54 14.74 -14.56
C ASP A 148 -2.74 14.52 -15.49
N SER A 149 -3.43 15.61 -15.83
CA SER A 149 -4.65 15.58 -16.65
C SER A 149 -4.44 15.03 -18.06
N SER A 150 -3.20 15.03 -18.57
CA SER A 150 -2.87 14.46 -19.88
C SER A 150 -2.91 12.92 -19.86
N LYS A 151 -2.53 12.32 -18.73
CA LYS A 151 -2.54 10.86 -18.51
C LYS A 151 -3.86 10.35 -17.93
N CYS A 152 -4.70 11.24 -17.41
CA CYS A 152 -6.02 10.90 -16.86
C CYS A 152 -7.11 11.09 -17.94
N ASN A 153 -7.11 10.22 -18.94
CA ASN A 153 -7.91 10.36 -20.17
C ASN A 153 -8.95 9.24 -20.38
N THR A 154 -9.34 8.53 -19.31
CA THR A 154 -10.05 7.25 -19.45
C THR A 154 -11.35 7.17 -18.65
N GLY A 155 -11.76 8.24 -17.97
CA GLY A 155 -13.03 8.27 -17.24
C GLY A 155 -13.15 7.24 -16.10
N CYS A 156 -12.07 6.59 -15.68
CA CYS A 156 -12.10 5.57 -14.63
C CYS A 156 -12.23 6.20 -13.23
N THR A 157 -12.96 5.55 -12.33
CA THR A 157 -13.25 6.05 -10.98
C THR A 157 -12.41 5.39 -9.88
N ASN A 158 -11.46 4.53 -10.26
CA ASN A 158 -10.78 3.63 -9.34
C ASN A 158 -10.10 4.34 -8.16
N CYS A 159 -9.52 5.53 -8.40
CA CYS A 159 -8.86 6.32 -7.35
C CYS A 159 -9.84 6.91 -6.34
N SER A 160 -11.03 7.35 -6.76
CA SER A 160 -12.11 7.79 -5.89
C SER A 160 -12.68 6.62 -5.09
N ASP A 161 -12.88 5.48 -5.75
CA ASP A 161 -13.46 4.27 -5.17
C ASP A 161 -12.55 3.67 -4.09
N ILE A 162 -11.23 3.62 -4.33
CA ILE A 162 -10.27 3.08 -3.35
C ILE A 162 -9.94 4.07 -2.23
N CYS A 163 -10.22 5.37 -2.38
CA CYS A 163 -9.81 6.39 -1.43
C CYS A 163 -10.53 6.22 -0.08
N PRO A 164 -9.82 5.80 0.99
CA PRO A 164 -10.47 5.41 2.24
C PRO A 164 -10.99 6.61 3.04
N THR A 165 -10.45 7.81 2.79
CA THR A 165 -10.87 9.07 3.43
C THR A 165 -11.83 9.90 2.57
N GLY A 166 -11.96 9.58 1.27
CA GLY A 166 -12.74 10.40 0.33
C GLY A 166 -12.13 11.74 -0.01
N ALA A 167 -10.80 11.82 0.02
CA ALA A 167 -10.07 12.99 -0.47
C ALA A 167 -10.26 13.22 -1.97
N ILE A 168 -10.55 12.18 -2.76
CA ILE A 168 -10.72 12.28 -4.21
C ILE A 168 -12.20 12.33 -4.55
N LYS A 169 -12.63 13.41 -5.22
CA LYS A 169 -13.95 13.55 -5.83
C LYS A 169 -13.82 13.53 -7.34
N ILE A 170 -14.75 12.87 -8.01
CA ILE A 170 -14.82 12.83 -9.46
C ILE A 170 -16.20 13.31 -9.88
N THR A 171 -16.25 14.30 -10.77
CA THR A 171 -17.48 14.82 -11.38
C THR A 171 -17.38 14.70 -12.90
N PRO A 172 -18.50 14.68 -13.64
CA PRO A 172 -18.47 14.86 -15.09
C PRO A 172 -17.77 16.18 -15.45
N ASP A 173 -16.94 16.16 -16.50
CA ASP A 173 -16.31 17.35 -17.05
C ASP A 173 -17.04 17.76 -18.33
N ILE A 174 -17.95 18.72 -18.17
CA ILE A 174 -18.79 19.26 -19.27
C ILE A 174 -18.01 20.12 -20.27
N THR A 175 -16.72 20.41 -20.01
CA THR A 175 -15.89 21.27 -20.87
C THR A 175 -15.15 20.51 -21.98
N ARG A 176 -15.23 19.17 -21.96
CA ARG A 176 -14.61 18.30 -22.95
C ARG A 176 -15.72 17.52 -23.66
N GLU A 177 -15.59 17.32 -24.97
CA GLU A 177 -16.56 16.53 -25.74
C GLU A 177 -16.48 15.06 -25.34
N GLU A 178 -17.60 14.49 -24.88
CA GLU A 178 -17.67 13.06 -24.59
C GLU A 178 -17.56 12.28 -25.89
N THR A 179 -16.62 11.34 -25.96
CA THR A 179 -16.59 10.36 -27.05
C THR A 179 -17.27 9.08 -26.57
N SER A 180 -17.64 8.19 -27.49
CA SER A 180 -18.28 6.91 -27.13
C SER A 180 -17.39 5.99 -26.26
N PHE A 181 -16.14 6.37 -25.98
CA PHE A 181 -15.12 5.56 -25.30
C PHE A 181 -14.40 6.31 -24.17
N GLU A 182 -14.38 7.64 -24.17
CA GLU A 182 -13.79 8.47 -23.12
C GLU A 182 -14.88 9.29 -22.43
N LYS A 183 -15.09 9.03 -21.14
CA LYS A 183 -15.90 9.91 -20.30
C LYS A 183 -15.03 11.03 -19.76
N ASN A 184 -15.48 12.25 -19.98
CA ASN A 184 -14.80 13.41 -19.44
C ASN A 184 -15.12 13.50 -17.95
N VAL A 185 -14.06 13.43 -17.14
CA VAL A 185 -14.15 13.49 -15.70
C VAL A 185 -13.21 14.54 -15.17
N LYS A 186 -13.73 15.40 -14.29
CA LYS A 186 -12.96 16.35 -13.53
C LYS A 186 -12.70 15.75 -12.16
N MET A 187 -11.42 15.65 -11.80
CA MET A 187 -11.00 15.19 -10.49
C MET A 187 -10.64 16.37 -9.60
N GLU A 188 -11.13 16.34 -8.37
CA GLU A 188 -10.77 17.28 -7.32
C GLU A 188 -10.14 16.51 -6.15
N ILE A 189 -9.00 17.01 -5.66
CA ILE A 189 -8.29 16.43 -4.51
C ILE A 189 -8.43 17.38 -3.33
N ILE A 190 -9.18 16.96 -2.32
CA ILE A 190 -9.31 17.65 -1.04
C ILE A 190 -8.09 17.31 -0.19
N GLN A 191 -7.07 18.14 -0.26
CA GLN A 191 -5.78 17.91 0.41
C GLN A 191 -5.95 17.72 1.93
N SER A 192 -6.88 18.44 2.58
CA SER A 192 -7.14 18.32 4.01
C SER A 192 -7.69 16.95 4.46
N LYS A 193 -8.21 16.14 3.54
CA LYS A 193 -8.65 14.75 3.82
C LYS A 193 -7.63 13.71 3.34
N CYS A 194 -6.60 14.11 2.62
CA CYS A 194 -5.61 13.19 2.09
C CYS A 194 -4.62 12.80 3.20
N ILE A 195 -4.45 11.50 3.41
CA ILE A 195 -3.48 10.96 4.37
C ILE A 195 -2.21 10.42 3.68
N TYR A 196 -2.03 10.73 2.39
CA TYR A 196 -0.85 10.37 1.59
C TYR A 196 -0.50 8.87 1.57
N CYS A 197 -1.48 7.97 1.80
CA CYS A 197 -1.22 6.54 1.93
C CYS A 197 -0.74 5.84 0.65
N GLY A 198 -1.08 6.39 -0.53
CA GLY A 198 -0.69 5.83 -1.83
C GLY A 198 -1.60 4.75 -2.42
N ALA A 199 -2.81 4.56 -1.87
CA ALA A 199 -3.82 3.66 -2.47
C ALA A 199 -4.21 4.13 -3.88
N CYS A 200 -4.50 5.42 -4.05
CA CYS A 200 -4.87 6.02 -5.33
C CYS A 200 -3.72 6.00 -6.36
N HIS A 201 -2.48 6.15 -5.92
CA HIS A 201 -1.30 6.02 -6.77
C HIS A 201 -1.11 4.55 -7.21
N SER A 202 -1.31 3.59 -6.30
CA SER A 202 -1.11 2.16 -6.57
C SER A 202 -2.15 1.57 -7.53
N ILE A 203 -3.36 2.13 -7.56
CA ILE A 203 -4.48 1.68 -8.38
C ILE A 203 -4.50 2.29 -9.78
N CYS A 204 -3.77 3.39 -10.01
CA CYS A 204 -3.91 4.18 -11.23
C CYS A 204 -3.31 3.44 -12.44
N PRO A 205 -4.12 3.01 -13.43
CA PRO A 205 -3.64 2.23 -14.57
C PRO A 205 -2.77 3.04 -15.53
N THR A 206 -2.98 4.36 -15.59
CA THR A 206 -2.22 5.28 -16.45
C THR A 206 -1.10 6.01 -15.71
N SER A 207 -0.91 5.72 -14.42
CA SER A 207 0.05 6.42 -13.55
C SER A 207 -0.12 7.96 -13.58
N ALA A 208 -1.35 8.45 -13.72
CA ALA A 208 -1.67 9.88 -13.75
C ALA A 208 -1.55 10.56 -12.38
N LEU A 209 -1.62 9.80 -11.28
CA LEU A 209 -1.52 10.33 -9.92
C LEU A 209 -0.07 10.36 -9.44
N LYS A 210 0.46 11.57 -9.23
CA LYS A 210 1.79 11.83 -8.69
C LYS A 210 1.67 12.07 -7.19
N LEU A 211 2.12 11.10 -6.40
CA LEU A 211 2.18 11.17 -4.95
C LEU A 211 3.63 11.37 -4.52
N THR A 212 3.90 12.42 -3.76
CA THR A 212 5.18 12.66 -3.12
C THR A 212 5.02 12.61 -1.60
N ILE A 213 5.95 11.96 -0.92
CA ILE A 213 6.01 11.91 0.55
C ILE A 213 7.32 12.57 0.98
N ASP A 214 7.20 13.73 1.62
CA ASP A 214 8.33 14.58 1.99
C ASP A 214 8.88 14.22 3.37
N GLU A 215 7.98 13.86 4.29
CA GLU A 215 8.30 13.60 5.69
C GLU A 215 7.70 12.28 6.17
N VAL A 216 8.46 11.59 7.02
CA VAL A 216 8.04 10.42 7.78
C VAL A 216 8.28 10.77 9.24
N HIS A 217 7.23 10.76 10.06
CA HIS A 217 7.27 11.21 11.45
C HIS A 217 7.62 10.04 12.37
N TYR A 218 8.74 10.18 13.08
CA TYR A 218 9.20 9.24 14.09
C TYR A 218 9.97 9.96 15.20
N SER A 219 10.29 9.25 16.26
CA SER A 219 11.04 9.77 17.40
C SER A 219 11.85 8.70 18.09
N GLY A 220 12.86 9.18 18.83
CA GLY A 220 13.83 8.33 19.49
C GLY A 220 14.98 7.95 18.58
N GLU A 221 16.04 7.46 19.20
CA GLU A 221 17.23 6.97 18.53
C GLU A 221 16.98 5.57 17.96
N TYR A 222 17.66 5.27 16.87
CA TYR A 222 17.74 3.95 16.25
C TYR A 222 19.20 3.68 15.88
N ASN A 223 19.59 2.41 15.87
CA ASN A 223 21.00 1.99 15.79
C ASN A 223 21.37 1.31 14.45
N SER A 224 20.54 1.45 13.42
CA SER A 224 20.72 0.74 12.16
C SER A 224 20.44 1.63 10.95
N PRO A 225 21.32 1.65 9.92
CA PRO A 225 21.06 2.36 8.67
C PRO A 225 19.85 1.79 7.91
N PHE A 226 19.39 0.60 8.31
CA PHE A 226 18.19 -0.05 7.81
C PHE A 226 16.95 0.86 7.84
N TRP A 227 16.80 1.69 8.87
CA TRP A 227 15.67 2.61 8.94
C TRP A 227 15.76 3.73 7.91
N ASP A 228 16.95 4.27 7.65
CA ASP A 228 17.14 5.33 6.66
C ASP A 228 16.74 4.86 5.26
N ASP A 229 17.14 3.64 4.90
CA ASP A 229 16.74 3.02 3.64
C ASP A 229 15.24 2.72 3.59
N THR A 230 14.65 2.36 4.72
CA THR A 230 13.20 2.18 4.84
C THR A 230 12.47 3.50 4.61
N VAL A 231 12.94 4.61 5.22
CA VAL A 231 12.37 5.95 5.04
C VAL A 231 12.49 6.38 3.58
N LYS A 232 13.65 6.18 2.92
CA LYS A 232 13.81 6.43 1.49
C LYS A 232 12.78 5.66 0.64
N LYS A 233 12.51 4.39 0.97
CA LYS A 233 11.50 3.59 0.27
C LYS A 233 10.06 4.01 0.57
N ILE A 234 9.79 4.57 1.76
CA ILE A 234 8.49 5.17 2.09
C ILE A 234 8.29 6.46 1.30
N LYS A 235 9.33 7.31 1.23
CA LYS A 235 9.34 8.56 0.48
C LYS A 235 9.24 8.26 -1.02
N LEU A 236 8.06 8.43 -1.59
CA LEU A 236 7.85 8.36 -3.04
C LEU A 236 8.33 9.67 -3.67
N GLN A 237 9.63 9.91 -3.75
CA GLN A 237 10.15 11.03 -4.53
C GLN A 237 10.22 10.64 -6.00
N ASN A 238 9.89 11.57 -6.89
CA ASN A 238 10.10 11.37 -8.32
C ASN A 238 11.62 11.25 -8.52
N ASN A 239 12.12 10.05 -8.80
CA ASN A 239 13.42 9.93 -9.45
C ASN A 239 13.25 10.46 -10.89
N THR A 240 13.33 11.78 -11.05
CA THR A 240 13.80 12.39 -12.29
C THR A 240 15.32 12.29 -12.29
N SER A 241 15.84 11.14 -12.73
CA SER A 241 17.23 10.79 -13.14
C SER A 241 17.36 9.27 -12.97
N GLU A 242 17.70 8.45 -13.96
CA GLU A 242 18.57 8.60 -15.14
C GLU A 242 17.93 8.05 -16.43
#